data_AF-A0A432TBQ4-F1
#
_entry.id   AF-A0A432TBQ4-F1
#
_cell.length_a   1.000
_cell.length_b   1.000
_cell.length_c   1.000
_cell.angle_alpha   90.00
_cell.angle_beta   90.00
_cell.angle_gamma   90.00
#
_symmetry.space_group_name_H-M   'P 1'
#
loop_
_entity.id
_entity.type
_entity.pdbx_description
1 polymer ?
#
loop_
_entity_poly.entity_id
_entity_poly.type
_entity_poly.pdbx_seq_one_letter_code
_entity_poly.pdbx_strand_id
1 'polypeptide(L)'
;CVLKDASDPMAGMAEIFAQMGQEVPEIPLILEINPDHEMIKKLEKVEDEKLFGDLAHILLDSAKLAEGMEPKDKVAFAHRVADIASKIL
;
A
#
# COMPACT_ATOMS: atom_id res chain seq x y z
N CYS A 1 4.10 5.10 6.13
CA CYS A 1 4.78 5.39 4.84
C CYS A 1 5.10 4.07 4.17
N VAL A 2 5.50 4.10 2.90
CA VAL A 2 6.04 2.91 2.23
C VAL A 2 7.48 3.16 1.83
N LEU A 3 8.34 2.19 2.07
CA LEU A 3 9.78 2.30 1.82
C LEU A 3 10.25 1.15 0.94
N LYS A 4 11.30 1.41 0.17
CA LYS A 4 12.09 0.34 -0.45
C LYS A 4 13.09 -0.16 0.60
N ASP A 5 13.32 -1.46 0.64
CA ASP A 5 14.41 -2.00 1.44
C ASP A 5 15.75 -1.62 0.79
N ALA A 6 16.58 -0.89 1.53
CA ALA A 6 17.88 -0.44 1.08
C ALA A 6 18.89 -1.58 0.90
N SER A 7 18.64 -2.74 1.53
CA SER A 7 19.47 -3.93 1.43
C SER A 7 18.96 -4.91 0.36
N ASP A 8 17.86 -4.60 -0.33
CA ASP A 8 17.26 -5.49 -1.32
C ASP A 8 18.21 -5.67 -2.52
N PRO A 9 18.74 -6.89 -2.76
CA PRO A 9 19.60 -7.17 -3.89
C PRO A 9 18.92 -6.90 -5.25
N MET A 10 17.58 -6.95 -5.28
CA MET A 10 16.78 -6.75 -6.48
C MET A 10 16.75 -5.29 -6.93
N ALA A 11 16.95 -4.33 -6.02
CA ALA A 11 16.97 -2.91 -6.35
C ALA A 11 18.12 -2.56 -7.32
N GLY A 12 19.30 -3.12 -7.11
CA GLY A 12 20.44 -2.97 -8.04
C GLY A 12 20.26 -3.78 -9.33
N MET A 13 19.51 -4.88 -9.28
CA MET A 13 19.30 -5.76 -10.43
C MET A 13 18.22 -5.23 -11.39
N ALA A 14 17.25 -4.48 -10.88
CA ALA A 14 16.19 -3.87 -11.67
C ALA A 14 16.71 -2.98 -12.82
N GLU A 15 17.76 -2.20 -12.55
CA GLU A 15 18.38 -1.33 -13.57
C GLU A 15 19.14 -2.14 -14.63
N ILE A 16 19.72 -3.28 -14.25
CA ILE A 16 20.35 -4.23 -15.18
C ILE A 16 19.30 -4.88 -16.07
N PHE A 17 18.17 -5.35 -15.52
CA PHE A 17 17.06 -5.93 -16.30
C PHE A 17 16.50 -4.93 -17.32
N ALA A 18 16.30 -3.67 -16.91
CA ALA A 18 15.83 -2.61 -17.80
C ALA A 18 16.79 -2.38 -18.98
N GLN A 19 18.11 -2.35 -18.73
CA GLN A 19 19.14 -2.21 -19.77
C GLN A 19 19.18 -3.40 -20.74
N MET A 20 18.83 -4.60 -20.25
CA MET A 20 18.75 -5.82 -21.06
C MET A 20 17.42 -5.95 -21.83
N GLY A 21 16.50 -4.99 -21.69
CA GLY A 21 15.16 -5.06 -22.29
C GLY A 21 14.30 -6.20 -21.72
N GLN A 22 14.65 -6.69 -20.53
CA GLN A 22 13.88 -7.69 -19.80
C GLN A 22 12.85 -7.02 -18.91
N GLU A 23 11.78 -7.75 -18.60
CA GLU A 23 10.76 -7.28 -17.68
C GLU A 23 11.38 -7.07 -16.29
N VAL A 24 11.22 -5.87 -15.73
CA VAL A 24 11.77 -5.53 -14.42
C VAL A 24 10.87 -6.15 -13.35
N PRO A 25 11.41 -7.00 -12.45
CA PRO A 25 10.62 -7.57 -11.37
C PRO A 25 10.06 -6.47 -10.46
N GLU A 26 8.83 -6.65 -9.96
CA GLU A 26 8.24 -5.75 -8.98
C GLU A 26 9.03 -5.86 -7.66
N ILE A 27 9.59 -4.74 -7.21
CA ILE A 27 10.33 -4.68 -5.94
C ILE A 27 9.31 -4.55 -4.80
N PRO A 28 9.30 -5.47 -3.82
CA PRO A 28 8.38 -5.38 -2.69
C PRO A 28 8.66 -4.11 -1.86
N LEU A 29 7.59 -3.50 -1.34
CA LEU A 29 7.67 -2.34 -0.46
C LEU A 29 7.43 -2.76 0.99
N ILE A 30 8.11 -2.10 1.91
CA ILE A 30 7.87 -2.19 3.35
C ILE A 30 6.82 -1.14 3.72
N LEU A 31 5.69 -1.56 4.29
CA LEU A 31 4.70 -0.64 4.87
C LEU A 31 5.05 -0.41 6.35
N GLU A 32 5.41 0.81 6.69
CA GLU A 32 5.64 1.21 8.09
C GLU A 32 4.41 1.92 8.65
N ILE A 33 4.00 1.48 9.85
CA ILE A 33 2.86 2.02 10.59
C ILE A 33 3.33 2.68 11.89
N ASN A 34 2.68 3.78 12.26
CA ASN A 34 2.84 4.38 13.57
C ASN A 34 1.76 3.83 14.51
N PRO A 35 2.10 2.97 15.50
CA PRO A 35 1.12 2.36 16.40
C PRO A 35 0.40 3.40 17.27
N ASP A 36 0.99 4.57 17.48
CA ASP A 36 0.38 5.63 18.28
C ASP A 36 -0.68 6.44 17.53
N HIS A 37 -0.75 6.30 16.21
CA HIS A 37 -1.69 7.04 15.39
C HIS A 37 -3.13 6.58 15.61
N GLU A 38 -4.06 7.53 15.79
CA GLU A 38 -5.48 7.29 16.07
C GLU A 38 -6.13 6.29 15.10
N MET A 39 -5.84 6.39 13.81
CA MET A 39 -6.37 5.47 12.80
C MET A 39 -5.92 4.02 13.03
N ILE A 40 -4.67 3.79 13.45
CA ILE A 40 -4.14 2.44 13.71
C ILE A 40 -4.80 1.85 14.96
N LYS A 41 -4.92 2.64 16.02
CA LYS A 41 -5.62 2.24 17.26
C LYS A 41 -7.10 1.91 17.02
N LYS A 42 -7.74 2.58 16.07
CA LYS A 42 -9.13 2.26 15.66
C LYS A 42 -9.18 1.01 14.80
N LEU A 43 -8.24 0.84 13.87
CA LEU A 43 -8.14 -0.33 13.01
C LEU A 43 -7.96 -1.62 13.81
N GLU A 44 -7.15 -1.60 14.89
CA GLU A 44 -6.96 -2.72 15.81
C GLU A 44 -8.28 -3.24 16.43
N LYS A 45 -9.28 -2.37 16.58
CA LYS A 45 -10.57 -2.70 17.20
C LYS A 45 -11.63 -3.17 16.19
N VAL A 46 -11.29 -3.27 14.91
CA VAL A 46 -12.21 -3.71 13.87
C VAL A 46 -12.29 -5.23 13.85
N GLU A 47 -13.45 -5.78 14.24
CA GLU A 47 -13.70 -7.23 14.25
C GLU A 47 -14.17 -7.77 12.89
N ASP A 48 -14.81 -6.94 12.06
CA ASP A 48 -15.22 -7.32 10.70
C ASP A 48 -13.97 -7.43 9.80
N GLU A 49 -13.58 -8.66 9.48
CA GLU A 49 -12.40 -8.96 8.65
C GLU A 49 -12.46 -8.28 7.28
N LYS A 50 -13.64 -8.15 6.67
CA LYS A 50 -13.78 -7.45 5.38
C LYS A 50 -13.51 -5.97 5.56
N LEU A 51 -14.11 -5.36 6.57
CA LEU A 51 -13.89 -3.94 6.88
C LEU A 51 -12.42 -3.67 7.21
N PHE A 52 -11.80 -4.52 8.04
CA PHE A 52 -10.39 -4.44 8.36
C PHE A 52 -9.53 -4.51 7.10
N GLY A 53 -9.79 -5.51 6.23
CA GLY A 53 -9.07 -5.68 4.97
C GLY A 53 -9.22 -4.48 4.04
N ASP A 54 -10.43 -3.93 3.90
CA ASP A 54 -10.67 -2.75 3.07
C ASP A 54 -9.92 -1.53 3.61
N LEU A 55 -9.94 -1.29 4.92
CA LEU A 55 -9.21 -0.18 5.56
C LEU A 55 -7.69 -0.36 5.48
N ALA A 56 -7.18 -1.59 5.64
CA ALA A 56 -5.76 -1.89 5.50
C ALA A 56 -5.25 -1.62 4.08
N HIS A 57 -6.04 -2.01 3.06
CA HIS A 57 -5.73 -1.69 1.66
C HIS A 57 -5.77 -0.19 1.40
N ILE A 58 -6.78 0.53 1.89
CA ILE A 58 -6.85 1.99 1.78
C ILE A 58 -5.61 2.63 2.41
N LEU A 59 -5.17 2.16 3.59
CA LEU A 59 -3.99 2.68 4.27
C LEU A 59 -2.71 2.45 3.46
N LEU A 60 -2.54 1.26 2.87
CA LEU A 60 -1.40 0.95 2.00
C LEU A 60 -1.38 1.85 0.76
N ASP A 61 -2.49 1.97 0.06
CA ASP A 61 -2.58 2.75 -1.18
C ASP A 61 -2.44 4.26 -0.89
N SER A 62 -2.97 4.72 0.24
CA SER A 62 -2.76 6.11 0.70
C SER A 62 -1.29 6.37 1.03
N ALA A 63 -0.60 5.41 1.65
CA ALA A 63 0.82 5.52 1.92
C ALA A 63 1.63 5.56 0.62
N LYS A 64 1.29 4.75 -0.40
CA LYS A 64 1.90 4.84 -1.73
C LYS A 64 1.71 6.21 -2.37
N LEU A 65 0.49 6.73 -2.35
CA LEU A 65 0.17 8.04 -2.90
C LEU A 65 0.96 9.16 -2.22
N ALA A 66 1.12 9.10 -0.90
CA ALA A 66 1.90 10.08 -0.15
C ALA A 66 3.40 10.08 -0.55
N GLU A 67 3.92 8.94 -0.98
CA GLU A 67 5.29 8.76 -1.49
C GLU A 67 5.40 8.98 -3.01
N GLY A 68 4.34 9.49 -3.66
CA GLY A 68 4.30 9.77 -5.09
C GLY A 68 4.14 8.52 -5.98
N MET A 69 3.80 7.37 -5.39
CA MET A 69 3.52 6.13 -6.11
C MET A 69 2.02 5.97 -6.37
N GLU A 70 1.67 5.45 -7.54
CA GLU A 70 0.26 5.15 -7.85
C GLU A 70 -0.17 3.80 -7.24
N PRO A 71 -1.42 3.67 -6.78
CA PRO A 71 -2.01 2.37 -6.47
C PRO A 71 -1.97 1.45 -7.68
N LYS A 72 -1.62 0.18 -7.45
CA LYS A 72 -1.54 -0.84 -8.52
C LYS A 72 -2.89 -1.04 -9.21
N ASP A 73 -3.97 -0.98 -8.43
CA ASP A 73 -5.34 -1.03 -8.91
C ASP A 73 -6.13 0.18 -8.41
N LYS A 74 -6.17 1.23 -9.26
CA LYS A 74 -6.88 2.48 -8.95
C LYS A 74 -8.39 2.28 -8.81
N VAL A 75 -8.95 1.33 -9.55
CA VAL A 75 -10.39 1.05 -9.56
C VAL A 75 -10.77 0.38 -8.24
N ALA A 76 -10.02 -0.64 -7.82
CA ALA A 76 -10.22 -1.28 -6.54
C ALA A 76 -10.06 -0.29 -5.37
N PHE A 77 -9.03 0.58 -5.41
CA PHE A 77 -8.85 1.63 -4.41
C PHE A 77 -10.07 2.57 -4.32
N ALA A 78 -10.52 3.10 -5.47
CA ALA A 78 -11.68 3.99 -5.51
C ALA A 78 -12.97 3.32 -5.01
N HIS A 79 -13.18 2.04 -5.38
CA HIS A 79 -14.32 1.26 -4.89
C HIS A 79 -14.28 1.09 -3.37
N ARG A 80 -13.14 0.71 -2.78
CA ARG A 80 -13.03 0.57 -1.32
C ARG A 80 -13.34 1.88 -0.61
N VAL A 81 -12.83 3.01 -1.11
CA VAL A 81 -13.11 4.33 -0.52
C VAL A 81 -14.61 4.66 -0.61
N ALA A 82 -15.24 4.44 -1.76
CA ALA A 82 -16.68 4.68 -1.94
C ALA A 82 -17.53 3.78 -1.04
N ASP A 83 -17.19 2.49 -0.96
CA ASP A 83 -17.88 1.51 -0.11
C ASP A 83 -17.81 1.91 1.36
N ILE A 84 -16.64 2.33 1.85
CA ILE A 84 -16.48 2.80 3.24
C ILE A 84 -17.28 4.09 3.47
N ALA A 85 -17.20 5.06 2.56
CA ALA A 85 -17.93 6.31 2.69
C ALA A 85 -19.45 6.10 2.74
N SER A 86 -19.98 5.21 1.91
CA SER A 86 -21.42 4.89 1.86
C SER A 86 -21.96 4.21 3.13
N LYS A 87 -21.08 3.59 3.94
CA LYS A 87 -21.48 2.98 5.22
C LYS A 87 -21.54 4.00 6.37
N ILE A 88 -20.91 5.17 6.20
CA ILE A 88 -20.76 6.19 7.24
C ILE A 88 -21.78 7.33 7.03
N LEU A 89 -22.13 7.62 5.78
CA LEU A 89 -23.19 8.58 5.40
C LEU A 89 -24.58 8.00 5.67
#